data_AF-N8Q3U6-F1
#
_entry.id   AF-N8Q3U6-F1
#
_cell.length_a   1.000
_cell.length_b   1.000
_cell.length_c   1.000
_cell.angle_alpha   90.00
_cell.angle_beta   90.00
_cell.angle_gamma   90.00
#
_symmetry.space_group_name_H-M   'P 1'
#
loop_
_entity.id
_entity.type
_entity.pdbx_description
1 polymer ?
#
loop_
_entity_poly.entity_id
_entity_poly.type
_entity_poly.pdbx_seq_one_letter_code
_entity_poly.pdbx_strand_id
1 'polypeptide(L)' 'MKDEAMLALAKEFAKNLKTEADLNNFSKALKKLTVETALNAELTEHLGYEKNSPRIGKNTRNGYTVYHT' A
#
# COMPACT_ATOMS: atom_id res chain seq x y z
N MET A 1 23.83 -8.30 1.94
CA MET A 1 22.77 -7.40 2.48
C MET A 1 21.42 -7.58 1.79
N LYS A 2 21.27 -7.40 0.46
CA LYS A 2 19.98 -7.63 -0.23
C LYS A 2 19.53 -9.09 -0.17
N ASP A 3 20.46 -10.03 -0.34
CA ASP A 3 20.11 -11.45 -0.47
C ASP A 3 19.66 -12.08 0.85
N GLU A 4 20.26 -11.70 1.98
CA GLU A 4 19.87 -12.20 3.31
C GLU A 4 18.50 -11.67 3.75
N ALA A 5 18.21 -10.39 3.46
CA ALA A 5 16.90 -9.80 3.74
C ALA A 5 15.79 -10.45 2.88
N MET A 6 16.08 -10.73 1.60
CA MET A 6 15.18 -11.46 0.71
C MET A 6 14.96 -12.89 1.18
N LEU A 7 16.01 -13.58 1.64
CA LEU A 7 15.91 -14.92 2.19
C LEU A 7 15.08 -14.95 3.48
N ALA A 8 15.27 -13.96 4.37
CA ALA A 8 14.49 -13.84 5.59
C ALA A 8 13.00 -13.64 5.29
N LEU A 9 12.69 -12.77 4.33
CA LEU A 9 11.32 -12.52 3.89
C LEU A 9 10.68 -13.78 3.27
N ALA A 10 11.41 -14.48 2.41
CA ALA A 10 10.95 -15.74 1.82
C ALA A 10 10.66 -16.82 2.88
N LYS A 11 11.49 -16.90 3.93
CA LYS A 11 11.26 -17.80 5.06
C LYS A 11 10.00 -17.44 5.85
N GLU A 12 9.73 -16.15 6.08
CA GLU A 12 8.49 -15.73 6.74
C GLU A 12 7.24 -15.99 5.88
N PHE A 13 7.34 -15.80 4.56
CA PHE A 13 6.26 -16.12 3.63
C PHE A 13 5.97 -17.62 3.57
N ALA A 14 7.00 -18.47 3.54
CA ALA A 14 6.83 -19.92 3.51
C ALA A 14 6.11 -20.49 4.75
N LYS A 15 6.14 -19.81 5.90
CA LYS A 15 5.40 -20.21 7.10
C LYS A 15 3.89 -20.03 6.96
N ASN A 16 3.46 -19.02 6.19
CA ASN A 16 2.08 -18.53 6.16
C ASN A 16 1.38 -18.79 4.82
N LEU A 17 2.10 -18.85 3.70
CA LEU A 17 1.57 -19.12 2.36
C LEU A 17 1.74 -20.60 2.03
N LYS A 18 0.65 -21.37 2.01
CA LYS A 18 0.67 -22.83 1.83
C LYS A 18 0.34 -23.25 0.41
N THR A 19 -0.32 -22.38 -0.34
CA THR A 19 -0.81 -22.66 -1.69
C THR A 19 -0.41 -21.54 -2.67
N GLU A 20 -0.42 -21.86 -3.96
CA GLU A 20 -0.26 -20.85 -5.02
C GLU A 20 -1.36 -19.78 -4.97
N ALA A 21 -2.56 -20.16 -4.55
CA ALA A 21 -3.67 -19.23 -4.36
C ALA A 21 -3.38 -18.20 -3.27
N ASP A 22 -2.80 -18.62 -2.14
CA ASP A 22 -2.39 -17.71 -1.06
C ASP A 22 -1.36 -16.69 -1.55
N LEU A 23 -0.38 -17.16 -2.34
CA LEU A 23 0.64 -16.29 -2.93
C LEU A 23 0.04 -15.27 -3.90
N ASN A 24 -0.90 -15.70 -4.76
CA ASN A 24 -1.57 -14.80 -5.69
C ASN A 24 -2.42 -13.75 -4.95
N ASN A 25 -3.15 -14.15 -3.92
CA ASN A 25 -3.94 -13.25 -3.09
C ASN A 25 -3.05 -12.23 -2.37
N PHE A 26 -1.95 -12.68 -1.78
CA PHE A 26 -0.97 -11.80 -1.16
C PHE A 26 -0.35 -10.82 -2.16
N SER A 27 0.04 -11.30 -3.34
CA SER A 27 0.59 -10.42 -4.40
C SER A 27 -0.41 -9.32 -4.81
N LYS A 28 -1.69 -9.66 -4.94
CA LYS A 28 -2.76 -8.68 -5.22
C LYS A 28 -2.90 -7.66 -4.09
N ALA A 29 -2.90 -8.12 -2.84
CA ALA A 29 -3.01 -7.24 -1.67
C ALA A 29 -1.79 -6.30 -1.56
N LEU A 30 -0.58 -6.82 -1.78
CA LEU A 30 0.65 -6.05 -1.77
C LEU A 30 0.65 -4.98 -2.87
N LYS A 31 0.26 -5.34 -4.10
CA LYS A 31 0.13 -4.38 -5.21
C LYS A 31 -0.85 -3.27 -4.87
N LYS A 32 -2.03 -3.63 -4.34
CA LYS A 32 -3.04 -2.66 -3.92
C LYS A 32 -2.49 -1.70 -2.86
N LEU A 33 -1.86 -2.22 -1.82
CA LEU A 33 -1.27 -1.42 -0.74
C LEU A 33 -0.20 -0.44 -1.27
N THR A 34 0.68 -0.92 -2.14
CA THR A 34 1.73 -0.08 -2.75
C THR A 34 1.12 1.06 -3.58
N VAL A 35 0.12 0.76 -4.40
CA VAL A 35 -0.58 1.78 -5.22
C VAL A 35 -1.32 2.78 -4.34
N GLU A 36 -2.07 2.32 -3.34
CA GLU A 36 -2.78 3.18 -2.38
C GLU A 36 -1.80 4.08 -1.61
N THR A 37 -0.62 3.56 -1.25
CA THR A 37 0.40 4.34 -0.55
C THR A 37 0.97 5.44 -1.45
N ALA A 38 1.31 5.11 -2.69
CA ALA A 38 1.80 6.09 -3.66
C ALA A 38 0.77 7.20 -3.93
N LEU A 39 -0.49 6.81 -4.20
CA LEU A 39 -1.60 7.75 -4.41
C LEU A 39 -1.85 8.65 -3.19
N ASN A 40 -1.74 8.13 -1.97
CA ASN A 40 -1.90 8.94 -0.76
C ASN A 40 -0.76 9.95 -0.59
N ALA A 41 0.48 9.57 -0.94
CA ALA A 41 1.62 10.48 -0.92
C ALA A 41 1.46 11.60 -1.94
N GLU A 42 1.07 11.27 -3.18
CA GLU A 42 0.74 12.27 -4.22
C GLU A 42 -0.39 13.22 -3.76
N LEU A 43 -1.41 12.69 -3.08
CA LEU A 43 -2.50 13.51 -2.55
C LEU A 43 -2.02 14.44 -1.41
N THR A 44 -1.11 13.96 -0.55
CA THR A 44 -0.47 14.82 0.46
C THR A 44 0.31 15.96 -0.20
N GLU A 45 1.12 15.65 -1.21
CA GLU A 45 1.89 16.64 -1.94
C GLU A 45 0.99 17.68 -2.62
N HIS A 46 -0.07 17.22 -3.31
CA HIS A 46 -1.02 18.10 -3.99
C HIS A 46 -1.78 19.03 -3.03
N LEU A 47 -2.21 18.52 -1.87
CA LEU A 47 -2.95 19.30 -0.89
C LEU A 47 -2.05 20.14 0.02
N GLY A 48 -0.77 19.78 0.14
CA GLY A 48 0.19 20.38 1.06
C GLY A 48 -0.02 20.02 2.53
N TYR A 49 -0.84 19.01 2.84
CA TYR A 49 -1.07 18.58 4.22
C TYR A 49 -1.44 17.09 4.34
N GLU A 50 -1.02 16.49 5.45
CA GLU A 50 -1.30 15.09 5.77
C GLU A 50 -2.74 14.86 6.21
N LYS A 51 -3.20 13.61 6.10
CA LYS A 51 -4.54 13.25 6.57
C LYS A 51 -4.67 13.55 8.06
N ASN A 52 -5.74 14.27 8.43
CA ASN A 52 -6.05 14.75 9.79
C ASN A 52 -5.15 15.89 10.32
N SER A 53 -4.22 16.42 9.52
CA SER A 53 -3.48 17.64 9.87
C SER A 53 -4.30 18.90 9.53
N PRO A 54 -3.97 20.06 10.15
CA PRO A 54 -4.57 21.34 9.76
C PRO A 54 -4.41 21.60 8.26
N ARG A 55 -5.50 21.97 7.57
CA ARG A 55 -5.44 22.20 6.11
C ARG A 55 -4.75 23.53 5.81
N ILE A 56 -3.99 23.56 4.72
CA ILE A 56 -3.28 24.76 4.25
C ILE A 56 -4.04 25.45 3.08
N GLY A 57 -4.89 24.73 2.34
CA GLY A 57 -5.60 25.22 1.15
C GLY A 57 -7.14 25.35 1.30
N LYS A 58 -7.86 25.50 0.18
CA LYS A 58 -9.34 25.46 0.14
C LYS A 58 -9.89 24.04 0.02
N ASN A 59 -9.13 23.15 -0.61
CA ASN A 59 -9.55 21.78 -0.86
C ASN A 59 -9.39 20.91 0.38
N THR A 60 -10.26 19.91 0.52
CA THR A 60 -10.23 18.92 1.59
C THR A 60 -10.27 17.51 1.04
N ARG A 61 -9.61 16.57 1.72
CA ARG A 61 -9.77 15.13 1.45
C ARG A 61 -11.23 14.73 1.64
N ASN A 62 -11.82 14.08 0.63
CA ASN A 62 -13.27 13.80 0.58
C ASN A 62 -13.55 12.29 0.38
N GLY A 63 -13.01 11.46 1.27
CA GLY A 63 -13.21 10.01 1.22
C GLY A 63 -12.35 9.30 0.18
N TYR A 64 -12.82 8.14 -0.29
CA TYR A 64 -12.18 7.29 -1.28
C TYR A 64 -13.22 6.72 -2.24
N THR A 65 -12.79 6.31 -3.43
CA THR A 65 -13.61 5.54 -4.37
C THR A 65 -13.01 4.17 -4.57
N VAL A 66 -13.85 3.15 -4.72
CA VAL A 66 -13.41 1.79 -5.04
C VAL A 66 -13.87 1.52 -6.47
N TYR A 67 -12.92 1.33 -7.39
CA TYR A 67 -13.27 0.83 -8.70
C TYR A 67 -13.88 -0.57 -8.53
N HIS A 68 -15.16 -0.73 -8.87
CA HIS A 68 -15.74 -2.04 -9.15
C HIS A 68 -15.25 -2.44 -10.54
N THR A 69 -14.36 -3.43 -10.61
CA THR A 69 -14.04 -4.17 -11.84
C THR A 69 -14.54 -5.59 -11.69
#